data_AF-Q693N1-F1
#
_entry.id   AF-Q693N1-F1
#
_cell.length_a   1.000
_cell.length_b   1.000
_cell.length_c   1.000
_cell.angle_alpha   90.00
_cell.angle_beta   90.00
_cell.angle_gamma   90.00
#
_symmetry.space_group_name_H-M   'P 1'
#
loop_
_entity.id
_entity.type
_entity.pdbx_description
1 polymer ?
#
loop_
_entity_poly.entity_id
_entity_poly.type
_entity_poly.pdbx_seq_one_letter_code
_entity_poly.pdbx_strand_id
1 'polypeptide(L)'
;PGAKDLVFLEHSPGFCERNPRLGIQGTHGRQCNDTSIGVDGCDLMCCGRGYRTQEITVVERCACMFHWCCEVKCKLCRTQKTIHTCL
;
A
#
# COMPACT_ATOMS: atom_id res chain seq x y z
N PRO A 1 -4.73 -0.91 -33.48
CA PRO A 1 -5.55 -0.56 -32.29
C PRO A 1 -7.02 -0.31 -32.70
N GLY A 2 -7.94 -1.01 -32.04
CA GLY A 2 -9.37 -0.76 -32.15
C GLY A 2 -9.80 0.45 -31.32
N ALA A 3 -11.08 0.84 -31.43
CA ALA A 3 -11.61 2.03 -30.77
C ALA A 3 -11.59 2.00 -29.23
N LYS A 4 -11.31 0.84 -28.61
CA LYS A 4 -11.27 0.65 -27.16
C LYS A 4 -9.87 0.37 -26.61
N ASP A 5 -8.85 0.34 -27.46
CA ASP A 5 -7.50 0.00 -27.04
C ASP A 5 -6.77 1.25 -26.51
N LEU A 6 -6.05 1.09 -25.40
CA LEU A 6 -5.10 2.11 -24.94
C LEU A 6 -3.81 1.98 -25.74
N VAL A 7 -3.37 3.07 -26.36
CA VAL A 7 -2.12 3.15 -27.12
C VAL A 7 -1.14 4.09 -26.41
N PHE A 8 0.13 3.71 -26.41
CA PHE A 8 1.23 4.51 -25.86
C PHE A 8 2.35 4.60 -26.89
N LEU A 9 3.07 5.72 -26.90
CA LEU A 9 4.18 5.97 -27.83
C LEU A 9 5.55 5.64 -27.22
N GLU A 10 5.71 5.93 -25.93
CA GLU A 10 6.99 5.84 -25.23
C GLU A 10 6.92 4.79 -24.11
N HIS A 11 8.06 4.17 -23.82
CA HIS A 11 8.18 3.25 -22.70
C HIS A 11 8.03 3.97 -21.35
N SER A 12 7.40 3.30 -20.39
CA SER A 12 7.29 3.82 -19.03
C SER A 12 8.68 4.00 -18.39
N PRO A 13 8.92 5.12 -17.68
CA PRO A 13 10.16 5.31 -16.92
C PRO A 13 10.22 4.37 -15.72
N GLY A 14 11.38 4.29 -15.08
CA GLY A 14 11.53 3.64 -13.77
C GLY A 14 10.86 4.45 -12.66
N PHE A 15 10.07 3.80 -11.81
CA PHE A 15 9.33 4.44 -10.70
C PHE A 15 9.95 4.24 -9.32
N CYS A 16 11.06 3.49 -9.23
CA CYS A 16 11.71 3.15 -7.97
C CYS A 16 12.30 4.36 -7.25
N GLU A 17 12.96 5.24 -8.02
CA GLU A 17 13.70 6.39 -7.51
C GLU A 17 12.94 7.69 -7.76
N ARG A 18 13.17 8.68 -6.89
CA ARG A 18 12.55 9.99 -7.03
C ARG A 18 13.10 10.72 -8.24
N ASN A 19 12.21 11.08 -9.17
CA ASN A 19 12.53 11.92 -10.31
C ASN A 19 11.54 13.10 -10.41
N PRO A 20 11.89 14.26 -9.82
CA PRO A 20 11.02 15.44 -9.82
C PRO A 20 10.68 15.97 -11.21
N ARG A 21 11.57 15.78 -12.20
CA ARG A 21 11.33 16.25 -13.58
C ARG A 21 10.16 15.53 -14.24
N LEU A 22 9.96 14.26 -13.90
CA LEU A 22 8.86 13.43 -14.39
C LEU A 22 7.72 13.31 -13.36
N GLY A 23 7.79 14.04 -12.23
CA GLY A 23 6.80 13.96 -11.15
C GLY A 23 6.84 12.66 -10.33
N ILE A 24 7.85 11.80 -10.53
CA ILE A 24 7.97 10.50 -9.87
C ILE A 24 8.50 10.70 -8.45
N GLN A 25 7.77 10.23 -7.44
CA GLN A 25 8.18 10.36 -6.04
C GLN A 25 9.15 9.27 -5.56
N GLY A 26 9.24 8.14 -6.28
CA GLY A 26 9.97 6.95 -5.85
C GLY A 26 9.13 6.04 -4.96
N THR A 27 9.71 4.90 -4.54
CA THR A 27 9.03 3.91 -3.68
C THR A 27 9.54 3.87 -2.25
N HIS A 28 10.51 4.71 -1.89
CA HIS A 28 11.00 4.87 -0.53
C HIS A 28 9.88 5.23 0.44
N GLY A 29 9.84 4.59 1.60
CA GLY A 29 8.83 4.86 2.63
C GLY A 29 7.43 4.33 2.32
N ARG A 30 7.23 3.61 1.19
CA ARG A 30 5.95 2.96 0.89
C ARG A 30 5.80 1.69 1.71
N GLN A 31 4.56 1.41 2.15
CA GLN A 31 4.24 0.13 2.74
C GLN A 31 4.19 -0.96 1.66
N CYS A 32 4.70 -2.13 1.98
CA CYS A 32 4.70 -3.30 1.10
C CYS A 32 4.16 -4.54 1.84
N ASN A 33 3.75 -5.55 1.09
CA ASN A 33 3.27 -6.80 1.64
C ASN A 33 4.34 -7.89 1.48
N ASP A 34 4.97 -8.30 2.57
CA ASP A 34 6.02 -9.33 2.54
C ASP A 34 5.50 -10.71 2.12
N THR A 35 4.21 -10.98 2.33
CA THR A 35 3.60 -12.27 1.94
C THR A 35 3.20 -12.35 0.48
N SER A 36 3.22 -11.22 -0.25
CA SER A 36 2.85 -11.19 -1.66
C SER A 36 4.08 -11.38 -2.56
N ILE A 37 3.92 -12.17 -3.61
CA ILE A 37 4.91 -12.37 -4.67
C ILE A 37 4.70 -11.35 -5.82
N GLY A 38 3.56 -10.64 -5.82
CA GLY A 38 3.17 -9.72 -6.87
C GLY A 38 3.84 -8.34 -6.78
N VAL A 39 3.35 -7.39 -7.57
CA VAL A 39 3.86 -6.01 -7.59
C VAL A 39 3.64 -5.24 -6.29
N ASP A 40 2.82 -5.75 -5.36
CA ASP A 40 2.65 -5.27 -3.99
C ASP A 40 3.61 -5.96 -2.99
N GLY A 41 4.30 -7.01 -3.45
CA GLY A 41 5.36 -7.71 -2.77
C GLY A 41 6.53 -6.80 -2.44
N CYS A 42 7.12 -6.96 -1.26
CA CYS A 42 8.23 -6.11 -0.84
C CYS A 42 9.45 -6.17 -1.77
N ASP A 43 9.73 -7.33 -2.39
CA ASP A 43 10.83 -7.47 -3.34
C ASP A 43 10.68 -6.56 -4.57
N LEU A 44 9.47 -6.49 -5.12
CA LEU A 44 9.15 -5.68 -6.30
C LEU A 44 8.87 -4.21 -5.94
N MET A 45 8.08 -3.96 -4.89
CA MET A 45 7.75 -2.60 -4.43
C MET A 45 8.99 -1.82 -4.01
N CYS A 46 9.90 -2.48 -3.30
CA CYS A 46 11.12 -1.86 -2.79
C CYS A 46 12.28 -1.99 -3.78
N CYS A 47 12.03 -2.53 -4.99
CA CYS A 47 13.00 -2.66 -6.07
C CYS A 47 14.32 -3.34 -5.62
N GLY A 48 14.22 -4.35 -4.76
CA GLY A 48 15.37 -5.08 -4.20
C GLY A 48 16.19 -4.33 -3.15
N ARG A 49 15.78 -3.12 -2.72
CA ARG A 49 16.48 -2.36 -1.65
C ARG A 49 16.26 -2.93 -0.24
N GLY A 50 15.31 -3.84 -0.09
CA GLY A 50 14.84 -4.34 1.20
C GLY A 50 13.83 -3.39 1.86
N TYR A 51 13.39 -3.77 3.06
CA TYR A 51 12.35 -3.08 3.81
C TYR A 51 12.58 -3.18 5.32
N ARG A 52 12.03 -2.23 6.06
CA ARG A 52 12.00 -2.23 7.52
C ARG A 52 10.67 -2.79 8.02
N THR A 53 10.75 -3.73 8.94
CA THR A 53 9.58 -4.29 9.65
C THR A 53 9.40 -3.59 10.99
N GLN A 54 8.17 -3.18 11.30
CA GLN A 54 7.80 -2.55 12.57
C GLN A 54 6.48 -3.14 13.08
N GLU A 55 6.42 -3.46 14.37
CA GLU A 55 5.18 -3.81 15.04
C GLU A 55 4.56 -2.55 15.64
N ILE A 56 3.35 -2.21 15.20
CA ILE A 56 2.62 -1.03 15.67
C ILE A 56 1.29 -1.44 16.30
N THR A 57 0.88 -0.72 17.34
CA THR A 57 -0.47 -0.87 17.89
C THR A 57 -1.43 0.03 17.12
N VAL A 58 -2.37 -0.57 16.41
CA VAL A 58 -3.43 0.14 15.67
C VAL A 58 -4.70 0.12 16.50
N VAL A 59 -5.37 1.27 16.59
CA VAL A 59 -6.70 1.37 17.19
C VAL A 59 -7.73 1.29 16.07
N GLU A 60 -8.56 0.26 16.08
CA GLU A 60 -9.60 0.06 15.06
C GLU A 60 -10.96 -0.20 15.69
N ARG A 61 -12.03 0.12 14.94
CA ARG A 61 -13.40 -0.16 15.37
C ARG A 61 -13.69 -1.63 15.14
N CYS A 62 -14.11 -2.32 16.20
CA CYS A 62 -14.37 -3.75 16.22
C CYS A 62 -15.72 -4.04 16.90
N ALA A 63 -16.21 -5.27 16.77
CA ALA A 63 -17.44 -5.74 17.42
C ALA A 63 -18.61 -4.76 17.25
N CYS A 64 -18.80 -4.27 16.02
CA CYS A 64 -19.86 -3.34 15.68
C CYS A 64 -21.22 -4.02 15.70
N MET A 65 -22.15 -3.45 16.45
CA MET A 65 -23.54 -3.89 16.52
C MET A 65 -24.46 -2.84 15.89
N PHE A 66 -25.34 -3.31 15.02
CA PHE A 66 -26.40 -2.48 14.46
C PHE A 66 -27.58 -2.44 15.43
N HIS A 67 -28.01 -1.23 15.79
CA HIS A 67 -29.22 -0.97 16.55
C HIS A 67 -30.31 -0.50 15.59
N TRP A 68 -31.32 -1.36 15.39
CA TRP A 68 -32.48 -1.03 14.59
C TRP A 68 -33.25 0.12 15.25
N CYS A 69 -33.61 1.15 14.47
CA CYS A 69 -33.80 2.58 14.83
C CYS A 69 -32.61 3.51 14.54
N CYS A 70 -31.63 2.99 13.77
CA CYS A 70 -30.69 3.70 12.87
C CYS A 70 -29.31 4.10 13.44
N GLU A 71 -28.70 3.28 14.28
CA GLU A 71 -27.36 3.55 14.81
C GLU A 71 -26.44 2.31 14.73
N VAL A 72 -25.15 2.51 14.46
CA VAL A 72 -24.12 1.46 14.59
C VAL A 72 -23.21 1.81 15.77
N LYS A 73 -23.16 0.93 16.78
CA LYS A 73 -22.28 1.08 17.94
C LYS A 73 -21.11 0.12 17.83
N CYS A 74 -19.89 0.64 17.84
CA CYS A 74 -18.65 -0.15 17.79
C CYS A 74 -17.82 0.06 19.05
N LYS A 75 -16.98 -0.92 19.39
CA LYS A 75 -15.93 -0.78 20.41
C LYS A 75 -14.62 -0.34 19.74
N LEU A 76 -13.73 0.31 20.50
CA LEU A 76 -12.36 0.57 20.07
C LEU A 76 -11.48 -0.61 20.53
N CYS A 77 -10.98 -1.39 19.58
CA CYS A 77 -9.99 -2.43 19.84
C CYS A 77 -8.59 -1.90 19.56
N ARG A 78 -7.61 -2.40 20.32
CA ARG A 78 -6.18 -2.22 20.04
C ARG A 78 -5.66 -3.54 19.50
N THR A 79 -5.10 -3.52 18.29
CA THR A 79 -4.51 -4.70 17.66
C THR A 79 -3.06 -4.41 17.31
N GLN A 80 -2.18 -5.39 17.52
CA GLN A 80 -0.80 -5.30 17.02
C GLN A 80 -0.80 -5.68 15.55
N LYS A 81 -0.19 -4.84 14.72
CA LYS A 81 -0.01 -5.08 13.29
C LYS A 81 1.46 -4.92 12.94
N THR A 82 1.96 -5.86 12.16
CA THR A 82 3.29 -5.80 11.57
C THR A 82 3.20 -5.05 10.25
N ILE A 83 3.96 -3.97 10.10
CA ILE A 83 4.03 -3.17 8.87
C ILE A 83 5.44 -3.25 8.30
N HIS A 84 5.53 -3.45 7.00
CA HIS A 84 6.77 -3.45 6.24
C HIS A 84 6.85 -2.19 5.39
N THR A 85 7.96 -1.46 5.47
CA THR A 85 8.16 -0.18 4.77
C THR A 85 9.45 -0.20 3.97
N CYS A 86 9.39 0.13 2.68
CA CYS A 86 10.56 0.15 1.81
C CYS A 86 11.63 1.14 2.27
N LEU A 87 12.89 0.71 2.17
CA LEU A 87 14.07 1.54 2.44
C LEU A 87 14.33 2.54 1.31
#